data_AF-A0A7V2SJ04-F1
#
_entry.id   AF-A0A7V2SJ04-F1
#
_cell.length_a   1.000
_cell.length_b   1.000
_cell.length_c   1.000
_cell.angle_alpha   90.00
_cell.angle_beta   90.00
_cell.angle_gamma   90.00
#
_symmetry.space_group_name_H-M   'P 1'
#
loop_
_entity.id
_entity.type
_entity.pdbx_description
1 polymer ?
#
loop_
_entity_poly.entity_id
_entity_poly.type
_entity_poly.pdbx_seq_one_letter_code
_entity_poly.pdbx_strand_id
1 'polypeptide(L)'
;MIEFRMPWRNESEEGYRRIAMVRDRLQWEKEQGISGYYHLPETEEGLIGRVESLARDGLPREVETLAVIGIGGSSLGAKAIDRALRVGRPDIKELLFLENTDPLDIAEKFARIDRERTLFLLISKS
;
A
#
# COMPACT_ATOMS: atom_id res chain seq x y z
N MET A 1 -13.90 15.34 4.52
CA MET A 1 -13.71 15.37 5.99
C MET A 1 -13.96 13.95 6.49
N ILE A 2 -13.02 13.34 7.21
CA ILE A 2 -13.27 12.04 7.85
C ILE A 2 -14.10 12.33 9.10
N GLU A 3 -15.35 11.85 9.12
CA GLU A 3 -16.23 11.99 10.28
C GLU A 3 -16.16 10.72 11.12
N PHE A 4 -16.03 10.91 12.43
CA PHE A 4 -16.07 9.81 13.39
C PHE A 4 -17.30 9.96 14.28
N ARG A 5 -18.20 8.98 14.23
CA ARG A 5 -19.43 8.97 15.04
C ARG A 5 -19.38 7.78 15.99
N MET A 6 -19.38 8.06 17.28
CA MET A 6 -19.41 7.07 18.35
C MET A 6 -20.71 7.26 19.15
N PRO A 7 -21.83 6.63 18.72
CA PRO A 7 -23.11 6.75 19.43
C PRO A 7 -23.06 6.17 20.85
N TRP A 8 -22.04 5.36 21.15
CA TRP A 8 -21.79 4.79 22.47
C TRP A 8 -20.31 5.00 22.80
N ARG A 9 -20.03 5.77 23.84
CA ARG A 9 -18.66 6.01 24.31
C ARG A 9 -18.59 5.81 25.82
N ASN A 10 -17.52 5.17 26.28
CA ASN A 10 -17.19 5.17 27.70
C ASN A 10 -16.64 6.56 28.06
N GLU A 11 -17.46 7.37 28.74
CA GLU A 11 -17.12 8.73 29.18
C GLU A 11 -16.54 8.76 30.60
N SER A 12 -16.13 7.61 31.15
CA SER A 12 -15.48 7.59 32.46
C SER A 12 -14.14 8.32 32.42
N GLU A 13 -13.79 8.98 33.52
CA GLU A 13 -12.47 9.61 33.68
C GLU A 13 -11.33 8.62 33.44
N GLU A 14 -11.50 7.37 33.85
CA GLU A 14 -10.52 6.32 33.62
C GLU A 14 -10.36 6.00 32.13
N GLY A 15 -11.47 5.96 31.37
CA GLY A 15 -11.43 5.77 29.92
C GLY A 15 -10.66 6.88 29.21
N TYR A 16 -10.93 8.14 29.58
CA TYR A 16 -10.21 9.29 29.05
C TYR A 16 -8.72 9.27 29.43
N ARG A 17 -8.39 8.90 30.67
CA ARG A 17 -7.00 8.76 31.13
C ARG A 17 -6.23 7.73 30.30
N ARG A 18 -6.82 6.57 30.03
CA ARG A 18 -6.19 5.52 29.19
C ARG A 18 -5.96 5.98 27.75
N ILE A 19 -6.93 6.67 27.14
CA ILE A 19 -6.76 7.22 25.79
C ILE A 19 -5.64 8.26 25.77
N ALA A 20 -5.59 9.16 26.76
CA ALA A 20 -4.53 10.15 26.87
C ALA A 20 -3.14 9.47 26.99
N MET A 21 -3.02 8.45 27.82
CA MET A 21 -1.77 7.67 27.95
C MET A 21 -1.32 7.04 26.62
N VAL A 22 -2.25 6.44 25.85
CA VAL A 22 -1.91 5.87 24.54
C VAL A 22 -1.50 6.95 23.55
N ARG A 23 -2.22 8.07 23.49
CA ARG A 23 -1.87 9.21 22.64
C ARG A 23 -0.47 9.73 22.97
N ASP A 24 -0.16 9.94 24.24
CA ASP A 24 1.12 10.48 24.66
C ASP A 24 2.27 9.52 24.29
N ARG A 25 2.03 8.20 24.39
CA ARG A 25 2.97 7.18 23.90
C ARG A 25 3.19 7.26 22.38
N LEU A 26 2.12 7.34 21.59
CA LEU A 26 2.22 7.43 20.13
C LEU A 26 2.95 8.73 19.71
N GLN A 27 2.67 9.83 20.40
CA GLN A 27 3.33 11.11 20.15
C GLN A 27 4.83 11.02 20.47
N TRP A 28 5.20 10.42 21.61
CA TRP A 28 6.60 10.16 21.93
C TRP A 28 7.27 9.27 20.87
N GLU A 29 6.62 8.20 20.38
CA GLU A 29 7.18 7.35 19.32
C GLU A 29 7.41 8.11 18.01
N LYS A 30 6.49 9.01 17.65
CA LYS A 30 6.64 9.92 16.51
C LYS A 30 7.83 10.87 16.69
N GLU A 31 7.93 11.52 17.84
CA GLU A 31 9.00 12.48 18.15
C GLU A 31 10.38 11.83 18.21
N GLN A 32 10.47 10.60 18.72
CA GLN A 32 11.72 9.84 18.75
C GLN A 32 12.08 9.17 17.42
N GLY A 33 11.21 9.26 16.40
CA GLY A 33 11.45 8.65 15.08
C GLY A 33 11.52 7.13 15.12
N ILE A 34 10.86 6.49 16.10
CA ILE A 34 10.91 5.02 16.28
C ILE A 34 10.36 4.30 15.04
N SER A 35 9.38 4.91 14.38
CA SER A 35 8.84 4.41 13.13
C SER A 35 8.77 5.50 12.07
N GLY A 36 9.25 5.21 10.86
CA GLY A 36 9.29 6.17 9.76
C GLY A 36 7.91 6.52 9.17
N TYR A 37 6.87 5.71 9.40
CA TYR A 37 5.56 5.96 8.77
C TYR A 37 4.88 7.24 9.26
N TYR A 38 5.23 7.74 10.45
CA TYR A 38 4.61 8.95 11.02
C TYR A 38 4.96 10.24 10.27
N HIS A 39 6.09 10.24 9.58
CA HIS A 39 6.62 11.39 8.83
C HIS A 39 6.64 11.14 7.32
N LEU A 40 6.25 9.94 6.88
CA LEU A 40 6.28 9.52 5.49
C LEU A 40 5.52 10.48 4.55
N PRO A 41 4.32 10.99 4.90
CA PRO A 41 3.62 11.97 4.06
C PRO A 41 4.41 13.27 3.85
N GLU A 42 5.21 13.69 4.84
CA GLU A 42 5.97 14.93 4.80
C GLU A 42 7.39 14.76 4.22
N THR A 43 8.01 13.59 4.39
CA THR A 43 9.43 13.39 4.04
C THR A 43 9.64 12.89 2.62
N GLU A 44 8.65 12.26 2.00
CA GLU A 44 8.83 11.53 0.72
C GLU A 44 8.14 12.19 -0.49
N GLU A 45 7.86 13.50 -0.45
CA GLU A 45 7.28 14.22 -1.61
C GLU A 45 8.10 14.03 -2.89
N GLY A 46 9.44 14.01 -2.76
CA GLY A 46 10.35 13.77 -3.90
C GLY A 46 10.25 12.36 -4.48
N LEU A 47 9.81 11.37 -3.70
CA LEU A 47 9.65 10.00 -4.17
C LEU A 47 8.43 9.88 -5.09
N ILE A 48 7.34 10.61 -4.80
CA ILE A 48 6.14 10.65 -5.64
C ILE A 48 6.51 11.13 -7.04
N GLY A 49 7.20 12.26 -7.16
CA GLY A 49 7.60 12.81 -8.47
C GLY A 49 8.51 11.86 -9.26
N ARG A 50 9.38 11.12 -8.58
CA ARG A 50 10.22 10.09 -9.22
C ARG A 50 9.40 8.91 -9.75
N VAL A 51 8.43 8.44 -8.97
CA VAL A 51 7.53 7.36 -9.38
C VAL A 51 6.65 7.80 -10.55
N GLU A 52 6.14 9.04 -10.53
CA GLU A 52 5.36 9.61 -11.64
C GLU A 52 6.18 9.74 -12.92
N SER A 53 7.42 10.22 -12.83
CA SER A 53 8.34 10.29 -13.97
C SER A 53 8.68 8.91 -14.53
N LEU A 54 8.96 7.93 -13.66
CA LEU A 54 9.16 6.54 -14.08
C LEU A 54 7.93 5.99 -14.80
N ALA A 55 6.74 6.18 -14.23
CA ALA A 55 5.49 5.68 -14.82
C ALA A 55 5.15 6.33 -16.17
N ARG A 56 5.54 7.59 -16.37
CA ARG A 56 5.28 8.34 -17.60
C ARG A 56 6.29 8.05 -18.71
N ASP A 57 7.58 8.09 -18.37
CA ASP A 57 8.67 8.17 -19.35
C ASP A 57 9.64 6.99 -19.27
N GLY A 58 9.72 6.33 -18.11
CA GLY A 58 10.70 5.28 -17.85
C GLY A 58 10.20 3.85 -18.05
N LEU A 59 8.91 3.66 -18.32
CA LEU A 59 8.34 2.34 -18.60
C LEU A 59 8.03 2.17 -20.10
N PRO A 60 8.31 1.01 -20.70
CA PRO A 60 7.87 0.70 -22.07
C PRO A 60 6.35 0.84 -22.18
N ARG A 61 5.88 1.36 -23.32
CA ARG A 61 4.44 1.64 -23.53
C ARG A 61 3.63 0.35 -23.64
N GLU A 62 4.28 -0.72 -24.06
CA GLU A 62 3.74 -2.04 -24.32
C GLU A 62 3.39 -2.80 -23.03
N VAL A 63 3.94 -2.38 -21.88
CA VAL A 63 3.65 -2.97 -20.58
C VAL A 63 2.16 -2.79 -20.26
N GLU A 64 1.43 -3.88 -20.12
CA GLU A 64 0.02 -3.87 -19.70
C GLU A 64 -0.18 -4.44 -18.30
N THR A 65 0.76 -5.24 -17.82
CA THR A 65 0.66 -5.93 -16.53
C THR A 65 1.84 -5.57 -15.62
N LEU A 66 1.55 -5.30 -14.35
CA LEU A 66 2.53 -5.21 -13.28
C LEU A 66 2.38 -6.44 -12.38
N ALA A 67 3.34 -7.35 -12.44
CA ALA A 67 3.38 -8.54 -11.60
C ALA A 67 4.12 -8.21 -10.29
N VAL A 68 3.35 -8.00 -9.22
CA VAL A 68 3.88 -7.69 -7.88
C VAL A 68 4.20 -8.98 -7.14
N ILE A 69 5.47 -9.18 -6.82
CA ILE A 69 5.97 -10.30 -6.03
C ILE A 69 6.30 -9.76 -4.64
N GLY A 70 5.47 -10.11 -3.67
CA GLY A 70 5.58 -9.64 -2.29
C GLY A 70 4.36 -10.08 -1.48
N ILE A 71 4.56 -10.29 -0.18
CA ILE A 71 3.51 -10.73 0.75
C ILE A 71 3.31 -9.68 1.86
N GLY A 72 2.13 -9.70 2.49
CA GLY A 72 1.84 -8.84 3.64
C GLY A 72 1.90 -7.36 3.27
N GLY A 73 2.70 -6.58 4.00
CA GLY A 73 2.83 -5.13 3.78
C GLY A 73 3.28 -4.74 2.37
N SER A 74 4.02 -5.63 1.69
CA SER A 74 4.50 -5.42 0.31
C SER A 74 3.41 -5.58 -0.76
N SER A 75 2.23 -6.11 -0.42
CA SER A 75 1.12 -6.37 -1.36
C SER A 75 -0.19 -5.72 -0.92
N LEU A 76 -0.56 -5.86 0.37
CA LEU A 76 -1.88 -5.48 0.88
C LEU A 76 -2.23 -4.00 0.67
N GLY A 77 -1.28 -3.10 0.89
CA GLY A 77 -1.50 -1.65 0.70
C GLY A 77 -1.82 -1.30 -0.75
N ALA A 78 -1.00 -1.77 -1.69
CA ALA A 78 -1.22 -1.55 -3.12
C ALA A 78 -2.54 -2.19 -3.60
N LYS A 79 -2.83 -3.42 -3.15
CA LYS A 79 -4.07 -4.14 -3.47
C LYS A 79 -5.31 -3.43 -2.95
N ALA A 80 -5.25 -2.82 -1.77
CA ALA A 80 -6.36 -2.04 -1.21
C ALA A 80 -6.66 -0.79 -2.05
N ILE A 81 -5.62 -0.02 -2.40
CA ILE A 81 -5.76 1.19 -3.23
C ILE A 81 -6.26 0.85 -4.63
N ASP A 82 -5.67 -0.18 -5.26
CA ASP A 82 -6.11 -0.64 -6.58
C ASP A 82 -7.59 -0.99 -6.60
N ARG A 83 -8.04 -1.84 -5.67
CA ARG A 83 -9.45 -2.23 -5.58
C ARG A 83 -10.37 -1.05 -5.32
N ALA A 84 -9.94 -0.09 -4.50
CA ALA A 84 -10.74 1.10 -4.20
C ALA A 84 -10.88 2.06 -5.40
N LEU A 85 -9.86 2.16 -6.25
CA LEU A 85 -9.80 3.16 -7.33
C LEU A 85 -10.05 2.60 -8.74
N ARG A 86 -10.04 1.28 -8.93
CA ARG A 86 -10.17 0.61 -10.24
C ARG A 86 -11.57 0.73 -10.85
N VAL A 87 -12.61 0.94 -10.04
CA VAL A 87 -14.00 1.01 -10.52
C VAL A 87 -14.15 2.16 -11.53
N GLY A 88 -14.60 1.84 -12.75
CA GLY A 88 -14.78 2.82 -13.83
C GLY A 88 -13.50 3.25 -14.55
N ARG A 89 -12.39 2.55 -14.35
CA ARG A 89 -11.09 2.85 -14.96
C ARG A 89 -10.57 1.63 -15.76
N PRO A 90 -11.17 1.30 -16.92
CA PRO A 90 -10.80 0.11 -17.68
C PRO A 90 -9.39 0.17 -18.27
N ASP A 91 -8.85 1.38 -18.50
CA ASP A 91 -7.56 1.58 -19.17
C ASP A 91 -6.34 1.53 -18.23
N ILE A 92 -6.53 1.17 -16.95
CA ILE A 92 -5.40 1.04 -16.02
C ILE A 92 -4.71 -0.31 -16.20
N LYS A 93 -3.38 -0.30 -16.15
CA LYS A 93 -2.56 -1.52 -16.20
C LYS A 93 -3.04 -2.54 -15.16
N GLU A 94 -3.00 -3.81 -15.52
CA GLU A 94 -3.36 -4.91 -14.63
C GLU A 94 -2.33 -5.01 -13.49
N LEU A 95 -2.80 -5.22 -12.26
CA LEU A 95 -1.94 -5.60 -11.13
C LEU A 95 -2.15 -7.08 -10.81
N LEU A 96 -1.10 -7.88 -11.01
CA LEU A 96 -1.10 -9.30 -10.70
C LEU A 96 -0.27 -9.55 -9.44
N PHE A 97 -0.91 -10.00 -8.36
CA PHE A 97 -0.23 -10.24 -7.08
C PHE A 97 0.19 -11.70 -6.91
N LEU A 98 1.51 -11.93 -6.85
CA LEU A 98 2.17 -13.20 -6.58
C LEU A 98 2.60 -13.23 -5.10
N GLU A 99 1.66 -13.63 -4.23
CA GLU A 99 1.76 -13.45 -2.77
C GLU A 99 1.80 -14.75 -1.95
N ASN A 100 1.71 -15.91 -2.59
CA ASN A 100 1.76 -17.21 -1.92
C ASN A 100 2.62 -18.20 -2.73
N THR A 101 2.86 -19.37 -2.15
CA THR A 101 3.68 -20.45 -2.73
C THR A 101 2.86 -21.64 -3.20
N ASP A 102 1.53 -21.50 -3.34
CA ASP A 102 0.68 -22.58 -3.83
C ASP A 102 0.99 -22.81 -5.32
N PRO A 103 1.48 -23.99 -5.72
CA PRO A 103 1.81 -24.27 -7.12
C PRO A 103 0.64 -24.09 -8.08
N LEU A 104 -0.60 -24.34 -7.63
CA LEU A 104 -1.79 -24.19 -8.47
C LEU A 104 -2.09 -22.70 -8.72
N ASP A 105 -2.12 -21.89 -7.65
CA ASP A 105 -2.34 -20.44 -7.77
C ASP A 105 -1.23 -19.77 -8.61
N ILE A 106 0.02 -20.17 -8.39
CA ILE A 106 1.15 -19.70 -9.20
C ILE A 106 0.95 -20.10 -10.67
N ALA A 107 0.65 -21.37 -10.96
CA ALA A 107 0.46 -21.82 -12.34
C ALA A 107 -0.68 -21.06 -13.04
N GLU A 108 -1.81 -20.85 -12.37
CA GLU A 108 -2.94 -20.09 -12.89
C GLU A 108 -2.58 -18.63 -13.16
N LYS A 109 -1.85 -17.97 -12.25
CA LYS A 109 -1.42 -16.58 -12.43
C LYS A 109 -0.38 -16.44 -13.54
N PHE A 110 0.59 -17.35 -13.61
CA PHE A 110 1.62 -17.35 -14.65
C PHE A 110 1.04 -17.63 -16.04
N ALA A 111 -0.02 -18.42 -16.15
CA ALA A 111 -0.72 -18.65 -17.43
C ALA A 111 -1.34 -17.38 -18.01
N ARG A 112 -1.57 -16.34 -17.19
CA ARG A 112 -2.13 -15.04 -17.59
C ARG A 112 -1.04 -14.02 -17.98
N ILE A 113 0.23 -14.33 -17.76
CA ILE A 113 1.35 -13.41 -17.99
C ILE A 113 1.80 -13.48 -19.45
N ASP A 114 1.72 -12.34 -20.15
CA ASP A 114 2.49 -12.10 -21.37
C ASP A 114 3.85 -11.50 -20.99
N ARG A 115 4.93 -12.25 -21.23
CA ARG A 115 6.29 -11.90 -20.81
C ARG A 115 6.79 -10.59 -21.42
N GLU A 116 6.43 -10.31 -22.67
CA GLU A 116 6.89 -9.10 -23.38
C GLU A 116 6.14 -7.84 -22.90
N ARG A 117 5.04 -8.02 -22.17
CA ARG A 117 4.10 -6.96 -21.76
C ARG A 117 3.93 -6.87 -20.24
N THR A 118 4.78 -7.56 -19.49
CA THR A 118 4.70 -7.64 -18.03
C THR A 118 5.96 -7.09 -17.38
N LEU A 119 5.80 -6.13 -16.47
CA LEU A 119 6.86 -5.69 -15.58
C LEU A 119 6.75 -6.41 -14.23
N PHE A 120 7.84 -7.02 -13.79
CA PHE A 120 7.91 -7.67 -12.48
C PHE A 120 8.44 -6.72 -11.42
N LEU A 121 7.69 -6.57 -10.32
CA LEU A 121 8.02 -5.72 -9.18
C LEU A 121 8.26 -6.61 -7.96
N LEU A 122 9.53 -6.81 -7.60
CA LEU A 122 9.92 -7.51 -6.37
C LEU A 122 9.93 -6.53 -5.20
N ILE A 123 9.08 -6.75 -4.20
CA ILE A 123 8.93 -5.83 -3.06
C ILE A 123 9.15 -6.62 -1.76
N SER A 124 10.34 -6.45 -1.17
CA SER A 124 10.73 -7.01 0.12
C SER A 124 11.44 -5.95 0.95
N LYS A 125 11.19 -5.93 2.27
CA LYS A 125 11.92 -5.07 3.20
C LYS A 125 13.20 -5.74 3.74
N SER A 126 13.19 -7.06 3.91
CA SER A 126 14.34 -7.86 4.36
C SER A 126 15.32 -8.12 3.24
#